data_AF-A0A7S4P168-F1
#
_entry.id   AF-A0A7S4P168-F1
#
_cell.length_a   1.000
_cell.length_b   1.000
_cell.length_c   1.000
_cell.angle_alpha   90.00
_cell.angle_beta   90.00
_cell.angle_gamma   90.00
#
_symmetry.space_group_name_H-M   'P 1'
#
loop_
_entity.id
_entity.type
_entity.pdbx_description
1 polymer ?
#
loop_
_entity_poly.entity_id
_entity_poly.type
_entity_poly.pdbx_seq_one_letter_code
_entity_poly.pdbx_strand_id
1 'polypeptide(L)'
;MEMVGQGGRKQTIQRLFLRNIQRGLVTLPPLFQDLVRDVYESEGGGGETVSQVAVCLVCGEKIARISSGSVLSYRPCVSHARSCGAGLGIFLLLSKSSVMLVQDLWVAHWGSPFLDQYGEEDFGLLRGHKLFLDAARYSSLNELWNSQNLRRWNANKWKKVEAIP
;
A
#
# COMPACT_ATOMS: atom_id res chain seq x y z
N MET A 1 -35.21 30.37 36.25
CA MET A 1 -35.25 28.95 35.82
C MET A 1 -35.68 28.97 34.36
N GLU A 2 -34.76 29.38 33.48
CA GLU A 2 -33.83 28.50 32.75
C GLU A 2 -34.57 27.55 31.81
N MET A 3 -34.28 27.39 30.51
CA MET A 3 -33.61 28.18 29.48
C MET A 3 -34.04 27.50 28.16
N VAL A 4 -34.51 28.27 27.19
CA VAL A 4 -34.74 27.79 25.82
C VAL A 4 -33.38 27.67 25.13
N GLY A 5 -32.95 26.44 24.83
CA GLY A 5 -31.70 26.16 24.09
C GLY A 5 -31.99 25.65 22.69
N GLN A 6 -32.09 26.57 21.71
CA GLN A 6 -31.90 26.25 20.30
C GLN A 6 -30.40 26.27 19.97
N GLY A 7 -30.00 25.44 19.01
CA GLY A 7 -28.79 25.69 18.21
C GLY A 7 -27.65 24.71 18.44
N GLY A 8 -27.31 23.96 17.39
CA GLY A 8 -26.11 23.15 17.38
C GLY A 8 -26.11 22.11 16.27
N ARG A 9 -26.04 22.57 15.01
CA ARG A 9 -25.71 21.72 13.86
C ARG A 9 -24.42 20.96 14.17
N LYS A 10 -24.52 19.65 14.47
CA LYS A 10 -23.36 18.73 14.53
C LYS A 10 -22.82 18.44 13.12
N GLN A 11 -22.47 19.48 12.36
CA GLN A 11 -21.93 19.35 11.01
C GLN A 11 -20.58 20.07 10.91
N THR A 12 -19.56 19.70 11.71
CA THR A 12 -18.27 20.40 11.61
C THR A 12 -17.03 19.64 12.09
N ILE A 13 -16.86 18.32 11.84
CA ILE A 13 -15.52 17.68 11.95
C ILE A 13 -15.33 16.53 10.94
N GLN A 14 -15.85 16.64 9.71
CA GLN A 14 -15.59 15.63 8.66
C GLN A 14 -14.96 16.21 7.39
N ARG A 15 -14.67 17.52 7.36
CA ARG A 15 -14.24 18.24 6.14
C ARG A 15 -12.82 18.85 6.20
N LEU A 16 -12.06 18.66 7.28
CA LEU A 16 -10.72 19.28 7.42
C LEU A 16 -9.53 18.31 7.40
N PHE A 17 -9.74 17.05 7.03
CA PHE A 17 -8.66 16.04 6.85
C PHE A 17 -8.30 15.80 5.37
N LEU A 18 -8.63 16.70 4.44
CA LEU A 18 -8.09 16.67 3.07
C LEU A 18 -6.69 17.29 3.00
N ARG A 19 -5.82 16.99 3.98
CA ARG A 19 -4.43 17.45 3.94
C ARG A 19 -3.64 16.56 2.99
N ASN A 20 -3.52 17.04 1.75
CA ASN A 20 -2.41 16.79 0.83
C ASN A 20 -2.12 15.31 0.53
N ILE A 21 -3.13 14.56 0.08
CA ILE A 21 -2.91 13.25 -0.55
C ILE A 21 -2.02 13.48 -1.78
N GLN A 22 -0.86 12.81 -1.82
CA GLN A 22 0.09 12.92 -2.94
C GLN A 22 -0.59 12.59 -4.26
N ARG A 23 -0.38 13.42 -5.29
CA ARG A 23 -1.00 13.28 -6.61
C ARG A 23 -0.31 12.26 -7.53
N GLY A 24 0.45 11.34 -6.95
CA GLY A 24 1.16 10.31 -7.68
C GLY A 24 1.89 9.36 -6.74
N LEU A 25 2.38 8.27 -7.31
CA LEU A 25 3.22 7.32 -6.60
C LEU A 25 4.69 7.75 -6.62
N VAL A 26 5.44 7.30 -5.62
CA VAL A 26 6.89 7.54 -5.51
C VAL A 26 7.64 6.91 -6.68
N THR A 27 8.77 7.48 -7.08
CA THR A 27 9.63 6.84 -8.09
C THR A 27 10.28 5.59 -7.52
N LEU A 28 10.15 4.46 -8.21
CA LEU A 28 10.84 3.22 -7.86
C LEU A 28 12.12 3.07 -8.69
N PRO A 29 13.15 2.40 -8.14
CA PRO A 29 14.34 2.06 -8.90
C PRO A 29 13.99 1.07 -10.02
N PRO A 30 14.78 1.05 -11.12
CA PRO A 30 14.50 0.22 -12.27
C PRO A 30 14.67 -1.28 -12.00
N LEU A 31 15.50 -1.68 -11.01
CA LEU A 31 15.61 -3.06 -10.57
C LEU A 31 14.99 -3.26 -9.18
N PHE A 32 14.26 -4.36 -9.02
CA PHE A 32 13.70 -4.75 -7.73
C PHE A 32 14.79 -5.03 -6.69
N GLN A 33 15.91 -5.63 -7.10
CA GLN A 33 17.05 -5.92 -6.24
C GLN A 33 17.66 -4.66 -5.63
N ASP A 34 17.66 -3.55 -6.38
CA ASP A 34 18.17 -2.28 -5.88
C ASP A 34 17.27 -1.77 -4.75
N LEU A 35 15.93 -1.84 -4.92
CA LEU A 35 14.99 -1.49 -3.86
C LEU A 35 15.17 -2.33 -2.59
N VAL A 36 15.35 -3.64 -2.75
CA VAL A 36 15.57 -4.57 -1.62
C VAL A 36 16.84 -4.21 -0.85
N ARG A 37 17.92 -3.88 -1.57
CA ARG A 37 19.17 -3.42 -0.97
C ARG A 37 19.00 -2.09 -0.23
N ASP A 38 18.33 -1.11 -0.84
CA ASP A 38 18.08 0.19 -0.22
C ASP A 38 17.24 0.08 1.07
N VAL A 39 16.31 -0.88 1.12
CA VAL A 39 15.53 -1.19 2.32
C VAL A 39 16.39 -1.89 3.36
N TYR A 40 17.22 -2.85 2.96
CA TYR A 40 18.12 -3.53 3.88
C TYR A 40 19.12 -2.57 4.56
N GLU A 41 19.69 -1.66 3.78
CA GLU A 41 20.69 -0.69 4.25
C GLU A 41 20.06 0.34 5.20
N SER A 42 18.82 0.79 4.96
CA SER A 42 18.17 1.77 5.83
C SER A 42 17.81 1.23 7.21
N GLU A 43 17.53 -0.08 7.31
CA GLU A 43 17.17 -0.73 8.58
C GLU A 43 18.42 -1.10 9.42
N GLY A 44 19.62 -0.64 9.02
CA GLY A 44 20.86 -0.86 9.77
C GLY A 44 21.28 -2.33 9.84
N GLY A 45 20.81 -3.17 8.90
CA GLY A 45 21.10 -4.60 8.87
C GLY A 45 20.53 -5.41 10.03
N GLY A 46 19.67 -4.83 10.87
CA GLY A 46 19.23 -5.39 12.15
C GLY A 46 17.73 -5.70 12.22
N GLY A 47 17.41 -6.95 12.52
CA GLY A 47 16.19 -7.34 13.23
C GLY A 47 15.02 -7.84 12.38
N GLU A 48 14.65 -7.14 11.30
CA GLU A 48 13.52 -7.55 10.47
C GLU A 48 13.97 -8.07 9.10
N THR A 49 13.41 -9.21 8.68
CA THR A 49 13.75 -9.75 7.36
C THR A 49 13.12 -8.85 6.31
N VAL A 50 13.87 -8.42 5.27
CA VAL A 50 13.35 -7.54 4.21
C VAL A 50 12.06 -8.07 3.58
N SER A 51 11.86 -9.39 3.57
CA SER A 51 10.63 -10.06 3.13
C SER A 51 9.38 -9.69 3.95
N GLN A 52 9.56 -9.20 5.18
CA GLN A 52 8.50 -8.76 6.09
C GLN A 52 8.20 -7.26 6.01
N VAL A 53 8.82 -6.56 5.06
CA VAL A 53 8.61 -5.13 4.82
C VAL A 53 7.68 -4.93 3.63
N ALA A 54 6.79 -3.95 3.77
CA ALA A 54 6.03 -3.37 2.67
C ALA A 54 6.41 -1.90 2.49
N VAL A 55 6.50 -1.43 1.26
CA VAL A 55 6.78 -0.01 0.96
C VAL A 55 5.48 0.67 0.55
N CYS A 56 5.10 1.76 1.21
CA CYS A 56 3.98 2.57 0.77
C CYS A 56 4.35 3.32 -0.50
N LEU A 57 3.69 3.03 -1.62
CA LEU A 57 3.97 3.70 -2.89
C LEU A 57 3.45 5.13 -2.94
N VAL A 58 2.66 5.56 -1.96
CA VAL A 58 2.12 6.94 -1.88
C VAL A 58 3.13 7.90 -1.25
N CYS A 59 3.85 7.46 -0.21
CA CYS A 59 4.75 8.33 0.55
C CYS A 59 6.19 7.81 0.67
N GLY A 60 6.46 6.56 0.29
CA GLY A 60 7.77 5.92 0.37
C GLY A 60 8.08 5.25 1.72
N GLU A 61 7.19 5.36 2.70
CA GLU A 61 7.41 4.82 4.05
C GLU A 61 7.52 3.29 4.06
N LYS A 62 8.45 2.77 4.88
CA LYS A 62 8.68 1.33 5.05
C LYS A 62 7.86 0.83 6.23
N ILE A 63 7.07 -0.20 5.99
CA ILE A 63 6.14 -0.77 6.97
C ILE A 63 6.57 -2.19 7.27
N ALA A 64 7.05 -2.34 8.49
CA ALA A 64 7.52 -3.58 9.06
C ALA A 64 6.37 -4.52 9.53
N ARG A 65 6.72 -5.75 9.90
CA ARG A 65 5.91 -6.83 10.47
C ARG A 65 4.79 -7.32 9.56
N ILE A 66 5.00 -7.23 8.26
CA ILE A 66 4.08 -7.74 7.25
C ILE A 66 4.42 -9.19 6.94
N SER A 67 3.43 -10.08 6.94
CA SER A 67 3.67 -11.49 6.62
C SER A 67 2.66 -11.98 5.59
N SER A 68 3.12 -12.64 4.54
CA SER A 68 2.22 -12.97 3.43
C SER A 68 1.26 -14.14 3.69
N GLY A 69 1.28 -14.70 4.90
CA GLY A 69 0.53 -15.90 5.30
C GLY A 69 -0.85 -15.63 5.91
N SER A 70 -1.14 -14.41 6.35
CA SER A 70 -2.44 -14.05 6.92
C SER A 70 -2.85 -12.65 6.54
N VAL A 71 -4.12 -12.43 6.19
CA VAL A 71 -4.69 -11.12 5.89
C VAL A 71 -4.57 -10.17 7.10
N LEU A 72 -4.53 -10.70 8.32
CA LEU A 72 -4.36 -9.92 9.55
C LEU A 72 -2.98 -9.25 9.65
N SER A 73 -1.97 -9.78 8.96
CA SER A 73 -0.63 -9.18 8.97
C SER A 73 -0.60 -7.82 8.26
N TYR A 74 -1.61 -7.51 7.45
CA TYR A 74 -1.72 -6.24 6.72
C TYR A 74 -2.29 -5.10 7.57
N ARG A 75 -2.59 -5.35 8.85
CA ARG A 75 -3.06 -4.31 9.79
C ARG A 75 -2.15 -3.08 9.87
N PRO A 76 -0.81 -3.19 9.89
CA PRO A 76 0.06 -2.01 9.86
C PRO A 76 -0.14 -1.18 8.59
N CYS A 77 -0.27 -1.81 7.41
CA CYS A 77 -0.57 -1.11 6.15
C CYS A 77 -1.95 -0.44 6.17
N VAL A 78 -2.97 -1.13 6.70
CA VAL A 78 -4.32 -0.56 6.87
C VAL A 78 -4.31 0.65 7.81
N SER A 79 -3.58 0.56 8.92
CA SER A 79 -3.40 1.68 9.85
C SER A 79 -2.71 2.86 9.17
N HIS A 80 -1.63 2.59 8.43
CA HIS A 80 -0.90 3.61 7.68
C HIS A 80 -1.78 4.25 6.59
N ALA A 81 -2.57 3.47 5.85
CA ALA A 81 -3.46 4.01 4.81
C ALA A 81 -4.46 5.04 5.38
N ARG A 82 -4.92 4.86 6.62
CA ARG A 82 -5.83 5.82 7.28
C ARG A 82 -5.18 7.18 7.51
N SER A 83 -3.91 7.22 7.93
CA SER A 83 -3.19 8.47 8.20
C SER A 83 -2.54 9.08 6.94
N CYS A 84 -2.06 8.24 6.02
CA CYS A 84 -1.32 8.66 4.82
C CYS A 84 -2.23 9.01 3.63
N GLY A 85 -3.25 8.19 3.37
CA GLY A 85 -4.10 8.29 2.17
C GLY A 85 -5.59 8.35 2.46
N ALA A 86 -5.98 8.80 3.67
CA ALA A 86 -7.37 8.89 4.11
C ALA A 86 -8.18 7.58 3.95
N GLY A 87 -7.53 6.45 4.21
CA GLY A 87 -8.10 5.11 4.08
C GLY A 87 -7.71 4.40 2.77
N LEU A 88 -7.15 5.11 1.79
CA LEU A 88 -6.61 4.53 0.57
C LEU A 88 -5.10 4.31 0.68
N GLY A 89 -4.59 3.25 0.05
CA GLY A 89 -3.16 3.03 -0.03
C GLY A 89 -2.76 1.98 -1.05
N ILE A 90 -1.54 2.11 -1.57
CA ILE A 90 -0.90 1.15 -2.47
C ILE A 90 0.43 0.76 -1.83
N PHE A 91 0.63 -0.53 -1.61
CA PHE A 91 1.80 -1.06 -0.88
C PHE A 91 2.50 -2.13 -1.71
N LEU A 92 3.82 -2.02 -1.87
CA LEU A 92 4.65 -3.04 -2.49
C LEU A 92 5.16 -4.00 -1.42
N LEU A 93 4.79 -5.28 -1.51
CA LEU A 93 5.23 -6.34 -0.61
C LEU A 93 6.55 -6.92 -1.10
N LEU A 94 7.64 -6.73 -0.35
CA LEU A 94 8.97 -7.17 -0.77
C LEU A 94 9.12 -8.70 -0.78
N SER A 95 8.35 -9.44 0.01
CA SER A 95 8.32 -10.92 -0.03
C SER A 95 7.88 -11.51 -1.37
N LYS A 96 7.14 -10.75 -2.19
CA LYS A 96 6.52 -11.27 -3.42
C LYS A 96 6.76 -10.39 -4.64
N SER A 97 7.44 -9.26 -4.48
CA SER A 97 7.45 -8.13 -5.43
C SER A 97 6.04 -7.65 -5.86
N SER A 98 4.99 -7.98 -5.12
CA SER A 98 3.60 -7.71 -5.54
C SER A 98 2.96 -6.57 -4.79
N VAL A 99 2.03 -5.89 -5.45
CA VAL A 99 1.27 -4.76 -4.91
C VAL A 99 0.00 -5.23 -4.20
N MET A 100 -0.22 -4.67 -3.02
CA MET A 100 -1.45 -4.74 -2.26
C MET A 100 -2.14 -3.37 -2.27
N LEU A 101 -3.38 -3.36 -2.73
CA LEU A 101 -4.29 -2.23 -2.63
C LEU A 101 -5.01 -2.27 -1.28
N VAL A 102 -5.20 -1.11 -0.67
CA VAL A 102 -5.93 -0.94 0.59
C VAL A 102 -7.00 0.13 0.41
N GLN A 103 -8.22 -0.20 0.82
CA GLN A 103 -9.32 0.75 0.95
C GLN A 103 -10.08 0.46 2.25
N ASP A 104 -9.87 1.32 3.24
CA ASP A 104 -10.29 1.16 4.62
C ASP A 104 -9.80 -0.16 5.22
N LEU A 105 -10.72 -1.07 5.54
CA LEU A 105 -10.43 -2.40 6.08
C LEU A 105 -10.33 -3.47 4.99
N TRP A 106 -10.33 -3.09 3.72
CA TRP A 106 -10.35 -4.02 2.61
C TRP A 106 -9.03 -4.00 1.87
N VAL A 107 -8.58 -5.19 1.48
CA VAL A 107 -7.33 -5.37 0.75
C VAL A 107 -7.52 -6.22 -0.50
N ALA A 108 -6.72 -5.94 -1.51
CA ALA A 108 -6.73 -6.65 -2.78
C ALA A 108 -5.30 -6.79 -3.31
N HIS A 109 -4.93 -7.95 -3.83
CA HIS A 109 -3.61 -8.18 -4.44
C HIS A 109 -3.66 -7.87 -5.93
N TRP A 110 -2.93 -6.84 -6.36
CA TRP A 110 -2.95 -6.33 -7.73
C TRP A 110 -2.10 -7.17 -8.71
N GLY A 111 -0.93 -7.60 -8.26
CA GLY A 111 0.11 -8.23 -9.10
C GLY A 111 1.46 -7.54 -8.90
N SER A 112 2.48 -7.94 -9.66
CA SER A 112 3.82 -7.33 -9.58
C SER A 112 4.00 -6.18 -10.59
N PRO A 113 4.52 -5.00 -10.20
CA PRO A 113 5.00 -4.00 -11.15
C PRO A 113 6.41 -4.34 -11.68
N PHE A 114 7.07 -5.34 -11.11
CA PHE A 114 8.39 -5.82 -11.54
C PHE A 114 8.27 -7.15 -12.27
N LEU A 115 8.82 -7.22 -13.48
CA LEU A 115 8.78 -8.39 -14.34
C LEU A 115 10.19 -8.86 -14.67
N ASP A 116 10.36 -10.16 -14.94
CA ASP A 116 11.62 -10.64 -15.46
C ASP A 116 11.82 -10.24 -16.94
N GLN A 117 12.96 -10.66 -17.51
CA GLN A 117 13.30 -10.36 -18.91
C GLN A 117 12.31 -10.93 -19.94
N TYR A 118 11.43 -11.86 -19.55
CA TYR A 118 10.42 -12.46 -20.39
C TYR A 118 9.02 -11.84 -20.16
N GLY A 119 8.92 -10.85 -19.27
CA GLY A 119 7.65 -10.22 -18.91
C GLY A 119 6.82 -11.05 -17.92
N GLU A 120 7.42 -12.03 -17.24
CA GLU A 120 6.74 -12.86 -16.25
C GLU A 120 6.90 -12.30 -14.82
N GLU A 121 5.91 -12.56 -13.97
CA GLU A 121 6.03 -12.30 -12.53
C GLU A 121 6.81 -13.44 -11.85
N ASP A 122 7.72 -13.12 -10.93
CA ASP A 122 8.37 -14.11 -10.06
C ASP A 122 7.68 -14.11 -8.68
N PHE A 123 6.51 -14.73 -8.62
CA PHE A 123 5.72 -14.79 -7.38
C PHE A 123 6.49 -15.49 -6.27
N GLY A 124 6.71 -14.79 -5.16
CA GLY A 124 7.45 -15.31 -4.02
C GLY A 124 8.97 -15.40 -4.26
N LEU A 125 9.47 -14.83 -5.36
CA LEU A 125 10.90 -14.75 -5.69
C LEU A 125 11.59 -16.12 -5.71
N LEU A 126 10.87 -17.16 -6.10
CA LEU A 126 11.34 -18.56 -6.04
C LEU A 126 12.33 -18.86 -7.16
N ARG A 127 12.22 -18.18 -8.32
CA ARG A 127 13.11 -18.40 -9.46
C ARG A 127 14.42 -17.63 -9.34
N GLY A 128 14.43 -16.53 -8.57
CA GLY A 128 15.60 -15.70 -8.35
C GLY A 128 16.00 -14.88 -9.59
N HIS A 129 15.04 -14.63 -10.50
CA HIS A 129 15.30 -13.83 -11.69
C HIS A 129 15.52 -12.36 -11.32
N LYS A 130 16.31 -11.66 -12.14
CA LYS A 130 16.34 -10.19 -12.09
C LYS A 130 14.97 -9.67 -12.50
N LEU A 131 14.42 -8.74 -11.72
CA LEU A 131 13.12 -8.15 -12.00
C LEU A 131 13.27 -6.66 -12.26
N PHE A 132 12.65 -6.21 -13.34
CA PHE A 132 12.71 -4.87 -13.87
C PHE A 132 11.37 -4.19 -13.74
N LEU A 133 11.38 -2.92 -13.37
CA LEU A 133 10.17 -2.12 -13.26
C LEU A 133 9.54 -1.96 -14.65
N ASP A 134 8.31 -2.47 -14.81
CA ASP A 134 7.54 -2.29 -16.03
C ASP A 134 6.80 -0.95 -15.99
N ALA A 135 7.17 -0.06 -16.91
CA ALA A 135 6.64 1.31 -16.94
C ALA A 135 5.12 1.35 -17.20
N ALA A 136 4.58 0.44 -18.02
CA ALA A 136 3.16 0.40 -18.35
C ALA A 136 2.30 -0.04 -17.16
N ARG A 137 2.75 -1.08 -16.44
CA ARG A 137 2.15 -1.53 -15.18
C ARG A 137 2.20 -0.45 -14.12
N TYR A 138 3.34 0.23 -13.99
CA TYR A 138 3.49 1.31 -13.00
C TYR A 138 2.60 2.52 -13.33
N SER A 139 2.49 2.89 -14.61
CA SER A 139 1.55 3.92 -15.07
C SER A 139 0.11 3.55 -14.73
N SER A 140 -0.29 2.30 -14.97
CA SER A 140 -1.64 1.81 -14.66
C SER A 140 -1.95 1.89 -13.16
N LEU A 141 -0.98 1.60 -12.30
CA LEU A 141 -1.10 1.78 -10.85
C LEU A 141 -1.27 3.26 -10.47
N ASN A 142 -0.50 4.15 -11.10
CA ASN A 142 -0.60 5.59 -10.86
C ASN A 142 -1.95 6.16 -11.31
N GLU A 143 -2.49 5.71 -12.44
CA GLU A 143 -3.85 6.04 -12.89
C GLU A 143 -4.92 5.54 -11.93
N LEU A 144 -4.77 4.31 -11.44
CA LEU A 144 -5.67 3.74 -10.43
C LEU A 144 -5.64 4.57 -9.15
N TRP A 145 -4.46 4.97 -8.67
CA TRP A 145 -4.30 5.88 -7.53
C TRP A 145 -4.99 7.22 -7.79
N ASN A 146 -4.74 7.85 -8.94
CA ASN A 146 -5.31 9.14 -9.29
C ASN A 146 -6.84 9.12 -9.40
N SER A 147 -7.44 7.97 -9.72
CA SER A 147 -8.88 7.80 -9.72
C SER A 147 -9.51 7.87 -8.33
N GLN A 148 -8.72 7.71 -7.26
CA GLN A 148 -9.15 7.63 -5.86
C GLN A 148 -10.26 6.59 -5.63
N ASN A 149 -10.37 5.60 -6.52
CA ASN A 149 -11.33 4.51 -6.46
C ASN A 149 -10.62 3.20 -6.78
N LEU A 150 -9.85 2.71 -5.81
CA LEU A 150 -9.07 1.48 -5.97
C LEU A 150 -9.97 0.27 -6.25
N ARG A 151 -11.19 0.23 -5.70
CA ARG A 151 -12.19 -0.83 -5.95
C ARG A 151 -12.58 -1.00 -7.40
N ARG A 152 -12.39 0.02 -8.24
CA ARG A 152 -12.54 -0.11 -9.70
C ARG A 152 -11.66 -1.24 -10.24
N TRP A 153 -10.51 -1.46 -9.61
CA TRP A 153 -9.70 -2.65 -9.87
C TRP A 153 -10.37 -3.87 -9.24
N ASN A 154 -10.96 -4.68 -10.12
CA ASN A 154 -11.52 -6.01 -9.87
C ASN A 154 -12.25 -6.16 -8.52
N ALA A 155 -13.51 -5.73 -8.47
CA ALA A 155 -14.34 -5.73 -7.27
C ALA A 155 -14.44 -7.09 -6.54
N ASN A 156 -14.24 -8.20 -7.25
CA ASN A 156 -14.36 -9.56 -6.72
C ASN A 156 -13.10 -10.08 -6.01
N LYS A 157 -12.00 -9.31 -6.00
CA LYS A 157 -10.71 -9.73 -5.41
C LYS A 157 -10.46 -9.16 -4.01
N TRP A 158 -11.39 -8.36 -3.49
CA TRP A 158 -11.25 -7.66 -2.21
C TRP A 158 -11.59 -8.56 -1.03
N LYS A 159 -10.71 -8.58 -0.03
CA LYS A 159 -10.88 -9.31 1.23
C LYS A 159 -10.89 -8.33 2.39
N LYS A 160 -11.75 -8.56 3.38
CA LYS A 160 -11.77 -7.75 4.60
C LYS A 160 -10.67 -8.23 5.55
N VAL A 161 -9.88 -7.30 6.06
CA VAL A 161 -9.04 -7.52 7.24
C VAL A 161 -9.99 -7.43 8.43
N GLU A 162 -10.47 -8.57 8.92
CA GLU A 162 -11.42 -8.63 10.04
C GLU A 162 -10.91 -7.93 11.30
N ALA A 163 -11.87 -7.57 12.16
CA ALA A 163 -11.76 -6.53 13.17
C ALA A 163 -10.67 -6.78 14.23
N ILE A 164 -10.08 -5.67 14.67
CA ILE A 164 -9.37 -5.54 15.95
C ILE A 164 -10.41 -5.81 17.05
N PRO A 165 -10.26 -6.82 17.92
CA PRO A 165 -11.03 -6.86 19.17
C PRO A 165 -10.69 -5.65 20.05
#